data_AF-A0A7G2SDW6-F1
#
_entry.id   AF-A0A7G2SDW6-F1
#
_cell.length_a   1.000
_cell.length_b   1.000
_cell.length_c   1.000
_cell.angle_alpha   90.00
_cell.angle_beta   90.00
_cell.angle_gamma   90.00
#
_symmetry.space_group_name_H-M   'P 1'
#
loop_
_entity.id
_entity.type
_entity.pdbx_description
1 polymer ?
#
loop_
_entity_poly.entity_id
_entity_poly.type
_entity_poly.pdbx_seq_one_letter_code
_entity_poly.pdbx_strand_id
1 'polypeptide(L)'
;MQDAIAIQNLKNDIALLRQHIWPPQMLESVEGLPIYYGLVSEVERYYQQWQPLIERAQILFQPFMEDEILDAIHLPSHLNLPLFFFHVDRIRINKTRAKESKTFRGVASLQEKCGHFEMDQVLAMQAWLNSDDTAALVAHREFIDLRTYVFQHRQSEYTRTRFYMNGIILSVEPDFKLVDARDKPRKQRNDSYSDPIANNGVWKVFGKYC
;
A
#
# COMPACT_ATOMS: atom_id res chain seq x y z
N MET A 1 3.72 -25.81 -7.07
CA MET A 1 4.40 -25.31 -5.85
C MET A 1 5.29 -24.18 -6.32
N GLN A 2 4.99 -22.93 -5.94
CA GLN A 2 5.82 -21.78 -6.35
C GLN A 2 7.24 -21.99 -5.84
N ASP A 3 8.23 -21.90 -6.74
CA ASP A 3 9.63 -22.09 -6.39
C ASP A 3 10.10 -20.94 -5.50
N ALA A 4 10.16 -21.22 -4.19
CA ALA A 4 10.53 -20.24 -3.17
C ALA A 4 11.94 -19.68 -3.39
N ILE A 5 12.85 -20.47 -3.95
CA ILE A 5 14.22 -20.04 -4.28
C ILE A 5 14.16 -19.07 -5.46
N ALA A 6 13.40 -19.39 -6.51
CA ALA A 6 13.22 -18.49 -7.65
C ALA A 6 12.60 -17.15 -7.25
N ILE A 7 11.59 -17.15 -6.37
CA ILE A 7 10.99 -15.92 -5.84
C ILE A 7 12.00 -15.11 -5.02
N GLN A 8 12.81 -15.76 -4.20
CA GLN A 8 13.82 -15.06 -3.39
C GLN A 8 14.91 -14.44 -4.27
N ASN A 9 15.39 -15.17 -5.28
CA ASN A 9 16.34 -14.65 -6.26
C ASN A 9 15.76 -13.46 -7.03
N LEU A 10 14.49 -13.55 -7.46
CA LEU A 10 13.77 -12.45 -8.10
C LEU A 10 13.74 -11.19 -7.22
N LYS A 11 13.42 -11.34 -5.93
CA LYS A 11 13.42 -10.21 -4.99
C LYS A 11 14.80 -9.57 -4.83
N ASN A 12 15.85 -10.38 -4.78
CA ASN A 12 17.22 -9.88 -4.66
C ASN A 12 17.64 -9.09 -5.91
N ASP A 13 17.34 -9.61 -7.11
CA ASP A 13 17.67 -8.94 -8.37
C ASP A 13 16.89 -7.61 -8.51
N ILE A 14 15.60 -7.61 -8.14
CA ILE A 14 14.78 -6.39 -8.10
C ILE A 14 15.40 -5.37 -7.14
N ALA A 15 15.78 -5.79 -5.94
CA ALA A 15 16.38 -4.90 -4.95
C ALA A 15 17.71 -4.31 -5.45
N LEU A 16 18.56 -5.13 -6.09
CA LEU A 16 19.83 -4.70 -6.66
C LEU A 16 19.62 -3.67 -7.77
N LEU A 17 18.74 -3.97 -8.75
CA LEU A 17 18.44 -3.02 -9.82
C LEU A 17 17.90 -1.70 -9.26
N ARG A 18 16.96 -1.79 -8.31
CA ARG A 18 16.37 -0.61 -7.66
C ARG A 18 17.44 0.28 -7.02
N GLN A 19 18.46 -0.27 -6.36
CA GLN A 19 19.54 0.52 -5.76
C GLN A 19 20.32 1.36 -6.78
N HIS A 20 20.38 0.92 -8.03
CA HIS A 20 21.16 1.59 -9.08
C HIS A 20 20.34 2.61 -9.87
N ILE A 21 19.07 2.34 -10.13
CA ILE A 21 18.27 3.13 -11.10
C ILE A 21 17.06 3.83 -10.49
N TRP A 22 16.86 3.73 -9.17
CA TRP A 22 15.78 4.38 -8.44
C TRP A 22 16.32 5.45 -7.48
N PRO A 23 15.75 6.67 -7.45
CA PRO A 23 14.65 7.16 -8.28
C PRO A 23 15.10 7.47 -9.72
N PRO A 24 14.19 7.41 -10.71
CA PRO A 24 14.51 7.73 -12.10
C PRO A 24 14.88 9.22 -12.25
N GLN A 25 16.15 9.50 -12.55
CA GLN A 25 16.68 10.86 -12.66
C GLN A 25 16.22 11.61 -13.93
N MET A 26 15.78 10.89 -14.95
CA MET A 26 15.36 11.46 -16.24
C MET A 26 13.87 11.80 -16.30
N LEU A 27 13.11 11.51 -15.24
CA LEU A 27 11.68 11.75 -15.19
C LEU A 27 11.36 12.87 -14.21
N GLU A 28 10.30 13.60 -14.48
CA GLU A 28 9.73 14.53 -13.51
C GLU A 28 9.17 13.77 -12.31
N SER A 29 9.11 14.42 -11.14
CA SER A 29 8.64 13.80 -9.91
C SER A 29 7.56 14.63 -9.24
N VAL A 30 6.58 13.96 -8.62
CA VAL A 30 5.58 14.61 -7.78
C VAL A 30 6.19 14.86 -6.39
N GLU A 31 6.15 16.10 -5.94
CA GLU A 31 6.80 16.52 -4.69
C GLU A 31 6.39 15.66 -3.48
N GLY A 32 7.39 15.06 -2.85
CA GLY A 32 7.26 14.25 -1.65
C GLY A 32 6.59 12.89 -1.87
N LEU A 33 6.41 12.43 -3.12
CA LEU A 33 5.79 11.15 -3.45
C LEU A 33 6.64 10.37 -4.45
N PRO A 34 6.70 9.03 -4.35
CA PRO A 34 7.42 8.19 -5.32
C PRO A 34 6.59 8.00 -6.59
N ILE A 35 6.17 9.10 -7.22
CA ILE A 35 5.42 9.14 -8.48
C ILE A 35 6.26 9.95 -9.45
N TYR A 36 6.62 9.32 -10.56
CA TYR A 36 7.45 9.91 -11.60
C TYR A 36 6.72 9.87 -12.94
N TYR A 37 6.95 10.86 -13.78
CA TYR A 37 6.29 10.95 -15.09
C TYR A 37 7.18 11.59 -16.14
N GLY A 38 6.91 11.29 -17.40
CA GLY A 38 7.63 11.86 -18.54
C GLY A 38 6.99 11.48 -19.86
N LEU A 39 7.68 11.79 -20.96
CA LEU A 39 7.23 11.43 -22.29
C LEU A 39 7.21 9.91 -22.47
N VAL A 40 6.38 9.43 -23.40
CA VAL A 40 6.25 7.99 -23.72
C VAL A 40 7.61 7.35 -23.98
N SER A 41 8.46 7.99 -24.80
CA SER A 41 9.78 7.46 -25.14
C SER A 41 10.76 7.39 -23.95
N GLU A 42 10.68 8.34 -23.00
CA GLU A 42 11.53 8.35 -21.81
C GLU A 42 11.14 7.23 -20.84
N VAL A 43 9.83 7.06 -20.68
CA VAL A 43 9.26 6.02 -19.82
C VAL A 43 9.45 4.63 -20.40
N GLU A 44 9.30 4.46 -21.72
CA GLU A 44 9.63 3.20 -22.40
C GLU A 44 11.10 2.82 -22.21
N ARG A 45 12.02 3.78 -22.38
CA ARG A 45 13.46 3.55 -22.12
C ARG A 45 13.72 3.15 -20.67
N TYR A 46 13.01 3.76 -19.71
CA TYR A 46 13.12 3.37 -18.31
C TYR A 46 12.52 1.98 -18.05
N TYR A 47 11.36 1.68 -18.63
CA TYR A 47 10.67 0.40 -18.54
C TYR A 47 11.53 -0.77 -19.04
N GLN A 48 12.25 -0.58 -20.15
CA GLN A 48 13.15 -1.61 -20.71
C GLN A 48 14.20 -2.12 -19.72
N GLN A 49 14.62 -1.30 -18.75
CA GLN A 49 15.56 -1.73 -17.70
C GLN A 49 14.90 -2.70 -16.71
N TRP A 50 13.58 -2.55 -16.49
CA TRP A 50 12.79 -3.38 -15.58
C TRP A 50 12.16 -4.60 -16.25
N GLN A 51 11.96 -4.54 -17.56
CA GLN A 51 11.23 -5.53 -18.35
C GLN A 51 11.64 -6.99 -18.07
N PRO A 52 12.93 -7.37 -18.05
CA PRO A 52 13.32 -8.77 -17.78
C PRO A 52 12.87 -9.28 -16.41
N LEU A 53 12.85 -8.39 -15.39
CA LEU A 53 12.41 -8.74 -14.05
C LEU A 53 10.89 -8.81 -13.93
N ILE A 54 10.17 -7.94 -14.65
CA ILE A 54 8.71 -7.93 -14.71
C ILE A 54 8.22 -9.21 -15.40
N GLU A 55 8.76 -9.56 -16.56
CA GLU A 55 8.39 -10.78 -17.30
C GLU A 55 8.64 -12.04 -16.46
N ARG A 56 9.79 -12.10 -15.79
CA ARG A 56 10.11 -13.21 -14.88
C ARG A 56 9.14 -13.29 -13.70
N ALA A 57 8.70 -12.14 -13.18
CA ALA A 57 7.67 -12.10 -12.15
C ALA A 57 6.32 -12.57 -12.68
N GLN A 58 5.89 -12.14 -13.87
CA GLN A 58 4.63 -12.59 -14.49
C GLN A 58 4.63 -14.11 -14.65
N ILE A 59 5.72 -14.71 -15.15
CA ILE A 59 5.85 -16.17 -15.28
C ILE A 59 5.71 -16.88 -13.93
N LEU A 60 6.36 -16.39 -12.87
CA LEU A 60 6.33 -17.02 -11.55
C LEU A 60 4.97 -16.88 -10.82
N PHE A 61 4.22 -15.83 -11.14
CA PHE A 61 2.95 -15.50 -10.50
C PHE A 61 1.73 -15.73 -11.40
N GLN A 62 1.92 -16.22 -12.62
CA GLN A 62 0.84 -16.58 -13.54
C GLN A 62 -0.08 -17.63 -12.89
N PRO A 63 -1.40 -17.35 -12.79
CA PRO A 63 -2.36 -18.34 -12.30
C PRO A 63 -2.38 -19.59 -13.18
N PHE A 64 -2.56 -20.75 -12.54
CA PHE A 64 -2.65 -22.02 -13.26
C PHE A 64 -3.94 -22.02 -14.11
N MET A 65 -3.82 -22.32 -15.41
CA MET A 65 -4.91 -22.38 -16.40
C MET A 65 -5.48 -21.03 -16.88
N GLU A 66 -4.78 -19.92 -16.70
CA GLU A 66 -5.13 -18.64 -17.36
C GLU A 66 -4.20 -18.38 -18.55
N ASP A 67 -4.78 -18.25 -19.75
CA ASP A 67 -4.06 -17.95 -20.99
C ASP A 67 -3.69 -16.46 -21.12
N GLU A 68 -4.40 -15.57 -20.41
CA GLU A 68 -4.11 -14.14 -20.40
C GLU A 68 -2.92 -13.83 -19.50
N ILE A 69 -1.91 -13.14 -20.05
CA ILE A 69 -0.74 -12.73 -19.28
C ILE A 69 -1.17 -11.79 -18.16
N LEU A 70 -0.81 -12.14 -16.92
CA LEU A 70 -1.07 -11.31 -15.74
C LEU A 70 -0.50 -9.89 -15.95
N ASP A 71 -1.36 -8.87 -15.83
CA ASP A 71 -0.90 -7.48 -15.90
C ASP A 71 0.13 -7.20 -14.78
N ALA A 72 1.25 -6.58 -15.16
CA ALA A 72 2.34 -6.23 -14.26
C ALA A 72 1.88 -5.37 -13.06
N ILE A 73 0.83 -4.56 -13.23
CA ILE A 73 0.27 -3.76 -12.13
C ILE A 73 -0.43 -4.61 -11.05
N HIS A 74 -0.76 -5.86 -11.36
CA HIS A 74 -1.38 -6.84 -10.46
C HIS A 74 -0.37 -7.79 -9.81
N LEU A 75 0.92 -7.67 -10.14
CA LEU A 75 1.97 -8.43 -9.47
C LEU A 75 2.00 -8.12 -7.95
N PRO A 76 2.43 -9.08 -7.12
CA PRO A 76 2.45 -8.88 -5.67
C PRO A 76 3.29 -7.69 -5.24
N SER A 77 2.71 -6.79 -4.45
CA SER A 77 3.36 -5.54 -4.03
C SER A 77 4.69 -5.75 -3.29
N HIS A 78 4.82 -6.88 -2.59
CA HIS A 78 6.00 -7.24 -1.81
C HIS A 78 7.23 -7.60 -2.68
N LEU A 79 7.08 -7.65 -4.00
CA LEU A 79 8.21 -7.72 -4.95
C LEU A 79 8.93 -6.36 -5.10
N ASN A 80 8.28 -5.25 -4.73
CA ASN A 80 8.81 -3.88 -4.87
C ASN A 80 9.17 -3.46 -6.31
N LEU A 81 8.54 -4.08 -7.32
CA LEU A 81 8.58 -3.59 -8.70
C LEU A 81 7.83 -2.26 -8.82
N PRO A 82 8.34 -1.28 -9.58
CA PRO A 82 7.58 -0.06 -9.86
C PRO A 82 6.34 -0.35 -10.71
N LEU A 83 5.27 0.41 -10.46
CA LEU A 83 4.03 0.31 -11.24
C LEU A 83 4.12 1.23 -12.45
N PHE A 84 4.03 0.66 -13.65
CA PHE A 84 4.05 1.42 -14.90
C PHE A 84 2.62 1.63 -15.40
N PHE A 85 2.29 2.88 -15.74
CA PHE A 85 1.07 3.21 -16.47
C PHE A 85 1.45 4.00 -17.71
N PHE A 86 0.97 3.54 -18.86
CA PHE A 86 1.24 4.19 -20.13
C PHE A 86 0.03 5.00 -20.61
N HIS A 87 0.30 6.07 -21.35
CA HIS A 87 -0.69 6.97 -21.96
C HIS A 87 -1.67 7.52 -20.93
N VAL A 88 -1.18 8.31 -19.97
CA VAL A 88 -1.97 8.83 -18.86
C VAL A 88 -2.43 10.25 -19.15
N ASP A 89 -3.75 10.48 -19.16
CA ASP A 89 -4.35 11.80 -19.32
C ASP A 89 -4.35 12.58 -17.99
N ARG A 90 -4.55 11.87 -16.87
CA ARG A 90 -4.71 12.52 -15.57
C ARG A 90 -4.39 11.57 -14.44
N ILE A 91 -3.79 12.10 -13.38
CA ILE A 91 -3.83 11.45 -12.06
C ILE A 91 -4.51 12.32 -11.02
N ARG A 92 -5.11 11.66 -10.04
CA ARG A 92 -5.63 12.33 -8.84
C ARG A 92 -5.08 11.65 -7.60
N ILE A 93 -4.41 12.44 -6.76
CA ILE A 93 -3.84 11.98 -5.49
C ILE A 93 -4.79 12.40 -4.39
N ASN A 94 -5.24 11.45 -3.58
CA ASN A 94 -6.16 11.71 -2.49
C ASN A 94 -5.53 11.28 -1.16
N LYS A 95 -5.63 12.15 -0.15
CA LYS A 95 -5.32 11.84 1.24
C LYS A 95 -6.59 11.41 1.96
N THR A 96 -6.57 10.20 2.51
CA THR A 96 -7.69 9.69 3.30
C THR A 96 -7.18 9.30 4.68
N ARG A 97 -7.85 9.77 5.74
CA ARG A 97 -7.64 9.20 7.08
C ARG A 97 -8.24 7.80 7.09
N ALA A 98 -7.40 6.80 7.33
CA ALA A 98 -7.79 5.42 7.45
C ALA A 98 -7.46 4.90 8.86
N LYS A 99 -7.96 3.70 9.17
CA LYS A 99 -7.63 3.01 10.39
C LYS A 99 -7.31 1.55 10.11
N GLU A 100 -6.34 1.04 10.84
CA GLU A 100 -6.05 -0.38 10.93
C GLU A 100 -6.74 -0.91 12.19
N SER A 101 -7.51 -1.99 12.04
CA SER A 101 -8.19 -2.65 13.16
C SER A 101 -7.69 -4.08 13.31
N LYS A 102 -7.26 -4.44 14.52
CA LYS A 102 -6.83 -5.80 14.88
C LYS A 102 -7.56 -6.27 16.13
N THR A 103 -8.01 -7.52 16.13
CA THR A 103 -8.70 -8.13 17.27
C THR A 103 -7.76 -9.08 17.99
N PHE A 104 -7.77 -9.02 19.31
CA PHE A 104 -6.95 -9.83 20.19
C PHE A 104 -7.80 -10.46 21.30
N ARG A 105 -7.43 -11.67 21.69
CA ARG A 105 -8.00 -12.40 22.85
C ARG A 105 -7.01 -12.54 24.01
N GLY A 106 -5.87 -11.84 23.94
CA GLY A 106 -4.84 -11.88 24.97
C GLY A 106 -4.02 -10.60 24.97
N VAL A 107 -3.68 -10.10 26.17
CA VAL A 107 -2.92 -8.85 26.31
C VAL A 107 -1.48 -9.01 25.82
N ALA A 108 -0.87 -10.18 26.03
CA ALA A 108 0.51 -10.43 25.58
C ALA A 108 0.67 -10.34 24.05
N SER A 109 -0.22 -10.97 23.28
CA SER A 109 -0.19 -10.90 21.81
C SER A 109 -0.55 -9.50 21.29
N LEU A 110 -1.39 -8.77 22.02
CA LEU A 110 -1.66 -7.36 21.75
C LEU A 110 -0.38 -6.53 21.94
N GLN A 111 0.34 -6.68 23.05
CA GLN A 111 1.56 -5.92 23.31
C GLN A 111 2.69 -6.26 22.32
N GLU A 112 2.81 -7.51 21.91
CA GLU A 112 3.76 -7.93 20.87
C GLU A 112 3.52 -7.20 19.54
N LYS A 113 2.26 -6.95 19.16
CA LYS A 113 1.90 -6.32 17.88
C LYS A 113 1.69 -4.81 17.94
N CYS A 114 1.24 -4.28 19.07
CA CYS A 114 0.82 -2.89 19.24
C CYS A 114 1.77 -2.07 20.11
N GLY A 115 2.78 -2.72 20.69
CA GLY A 115 3.73 -2.10 21.61
C GLY A 115 3.22 -2.07 23.05
N HIS A 116 4.00 -1.45 23.92
CA HIS A 116 3.69 -1.36 25.34
C HIS A 116 2.61 -0.32 25.64
N PHE A 117 1.93 -0.53 26.77
CA PHE A 117 0.92 0.35 27.35
C PHE A 117 1.24 0.52 28.84
N GLU A 118 0.71 1.57 29.44
CA GLU A 118 0.86 1.79 30.88
C GLU A 118 0.25 0.64 31.69
N MET A 119 0.79 0.39 32.88
CA MET A 119 0.44 -0.80 33.67
C MET A 119 -1.05 -0.84 34.07
N ASP A 120 -1.63 0.31 34.40
CA ASP A 120 -3.05 0.47 34.70
C ASP A 120 -3.94 0.10 33.50
N GLN A 121 -3.53 0.50 32.29
CA GLN A 121 -4.22 0.15 31.04
C GLN A 121 -4.09 -1.35 30.73
N VAL A 122 -2.92 -1.95 30.99
CA VAL A 122 -2.70 -3.40 30.87
C VAL A 122 -3.64 -4.18 31.79
N LEU A 123 -3.78 -3.74 33.04
CA LEU A 123 -4.71 -4.34 34.00
C LEU A 123 -6.17 -4.18 33.56
N ALA A 124 -6.55 -3.01 33.05
CA ALA A 124 -7.91 -2.77 32.54
C ALA A 124 -8.25 -3.67 31.33
N MET A 125 -7.29 -3.83 30.40
CA MET A 125 -7.43 -4.76 29.28
C MET A 125 -7.59 -6.22 29.73
N GLN A 126 -6.83 -6.65 30.75
CA GLN A 126 -6.96 -7.99 31.31
C GLN A 126 -8.30 -8.19 32.02
N ALA A 127 -8.76 -7.19 32.79
CA ALA A 127 -10.05 -7.22 33.45
C ALA A 127 -11.20 -7.32 32.43
N TRP A 128 -11.11 -6.61 31.31
CA TRP A 128 -12.08 -6.72 30.21
C TRP A 128 -12.14 -8.13 29.64
N LEU A 129 -10.99 -8.73 29.31
CA LEU A 129 -10.94 -10.09 28.77
C LEU A 129 -11.46 -11.14 29.76
N ASN A 130 -11.30 -10.91 31.07
CA ASN A 130 -11.80 -11.80 32.11
C ASN A 130 -13.29 -11.55 32.44
N SER A 131 -13.92 -10.53 31.86
CA SER A 131 -15.32 -10.19 32.18
C SER A 131 -16.33 -11.11 31.50
N ASP A 132 -15.97 -11.70 30.37
CA ASP A 132 -16.84 -12.57 29.57
C ASP A 132 -16.00 -13.44 28.61
N ASP A 133 -16.39 -14.69 28.36
CA ASP A 133 -15.67 -15.61 27.48
C ASP A 133 -15.67 -15.18 25.99
N THR A 134 -16.62 -14.31 25.61
CA THR A 134 -16.73 -13.70 24.28
C THR A 134 -15.98 -12.36 24.20
N ALA A 135 -15.48 -11.84 25.31
CA ALA A 135 -14.77 -10.57 25.33
C ALA A 135 -13.50 -10.62 24.47
N ALA A 136 -13.28 -9.55 23.73
CA ALA A 136 -12.10 -9.33 22.92
C ALA A 136 -11.65 -7.88 23.02
N LEU A 137 -10.38 -7.65 22.68
CA LEU A 137 -9.79 -6.32 22.56
C LEU A 137 -9.62 -5.99 21.09
N VAL A 138 -10.05 -4.80 20.68
CA VAL A 138 -9.85 -4.30 19.31
C VAL A 138 -8.90 -3.12 19.36
N ALA A 139 -7.72 -3.28 18.78
CA ALA A 139 -6.73 -2.20 18.66
C ALA A 139 -6.91 -1.46 17.33
N HIS A 140 -7.02 -0.15 17.41
CA HIS A 140 -7.10 0.78 16.29
C HIS A 140 -5.84 1.63 16.19
N ARG A 141 -5.25 1.69 15.00
CA ARG A 141 -4.21 2.66 14.65
C ARG A 141 -4.68 3.51 13.49
N GLU A 142 -4.75 4.81 13.71
CA GLU A 142 -5.04 5.77 12.65
C GLU A 142 -3.79 5.97 11.78
N PHE A 143 -4.00 6.04 10.47
CA PHE A 143 -2.92 6.34 9.53
C PHE A 143 -3.43 7.14 8.34
N ILE A 144 -2.49 7.80 7.66
CA ILE A 144 -2.77 8.48 6.40
C ILE A 144 -2.58 7.49 5.26
N ASP A 145 -3.66 7.25 4.53
CA ASP A 145 -3.69 6.41 3.34
C ASP A 145 -3.76 7.31 2.10
N LEU A 146 -2.65 7.41 1.38
CA LEU A 146 -2.57 8.04 0.08
C LEU A 146 -2.85 6.99 -1.00
N ARG A 147 -3.77 7.34 -1.90
CA ARG A 147 -4.06 6.57 -3.10
C ARG A 147 -3.99 7.47 -4.31
N THR A 148 -3.54 6.89 -5.41
CA THR A 148 -3.56 7.54 -6.71
C THR A 148 -4.62 6.88 -7.57
N TYR A 149 -5.37 7.71 -8.27
CA TYR A 149 -6.35 7.35 -9.28
C TYR A 149 -5.75 7.73 -10.62
N VAL A 150 -5.44 6.74 -11.44
CA VAL A 150 -4.80 6.91 -12.74
C VAL A 150 -5.86 6.80 -13.82
N PHE A 151 -5.99 7.83 -14.66
CA PHE A 151 -6.91 7.87 -15.79
C PHE A 151 -6.08 7.75 -17.08
N GLN A 152 -6.19 6.60 -17.74
CA GLN A 152 -5.46 6.32 -18.97
C GLN A 152 -6.27 6.76 -20.20
N HIS A 153 -5.55 7.13 -21.25
CA HIS A 153 -6.08 7.61 -22.50
C HIS A 153 -7.03 6.58 -23.11
N ARG A 154 -8.22 7.04 -23.51
CA ARG A 154 -9.30 6.21 -24.08
C ARG A 154 -9.83 5.10 -23.16
N GLN A 155 -9.49 5.11 -21.87
CA GLN A 155 -10.11 4.25 -20.88
C GLN A 155 -11.19 5.02 -20.12
N SER A 156 -12.37 4.42 -20.00
CA SER A 156 -13.50 5.01 -19.27
C SER A 156 -13.33 4.91 -17.76
N GLU A 157 -12.67 3.85 -17.30
CA GLU A 157 -12.42 3.59 -15.88
C GLU A 157 -11.05 4.08 -15.45
N TYR A 158 -10.92 4.39 -14.15
CA TYR A 158 -9.64 4.72 -13.56
C TYR A 158 -9.07 3.49 -12.83
N THR A 159 -7.75 3.40 -12.80
CA THR A 159 -7.05 2.42 -11.96
C THR A 159 -6.72 3.05 -10.62
N ARG A 160 -7.21 2.45 -9.53
CA ARG A 160 -6.92 2.89 -8.16
C ARG A 160 -5.81 2.04 -7.57
N THR A 161 -4.66 2.67 -7.27
CA THR A 161 -3.49 1.93 -6.76
C THR A 161 -2.84 2.56 -5.53
N ARG A 162 -2.12 1.72 -4.77
CA ARG A 162 -1.19 2.11 -3.70
C ARG A 162 0.22 2.11 -4.28
N PHE A 163 1.07 3.01 -3.82
CA PHE A 163 2.35 3.26 -4.49
C PHE A 163 3.53 3.48 -3.55
N TYR A 164 3.34 3.41 -2.23
CA TYR A 164 4.40 3.75 -1.28
C TYR A 164 5.63 2.84 -1.37
N MET A 165 5.44 1.54 -1.55
CA MET A 165 6.55 0.57 -1.63
C MET A 165 7.11 0.50 -3.05
N ASN A 166 6.22 0.40 -4.03
CA ASN A 166 6.56 0.18 -5.44
C ASN A 166 7.08 1.45 -6.12
N GLY A 167 6.44 2.59 -5.83
CA GLY A 167 6.46 3.77 -6.67
C GLY A 167 5.61 3.62 -7.94
N ILE A 168 5.31 4.73 -8.60
CA ILE A 168 4.59 4.77 -9.87
C ILE A 168 5.45 5.50 -10.91
N ILE A 169 5.48 4.96 -12.13
CA ILE A 169 6.04 5.57 -13.32
C ILE A 169 4.92 5.78 -14.35
N LEU A 170 4.77 6.98 -14.89
CA LEU A 170 3.70 7.34 -15.83
C LEU A 170 4.29 7.84 -17.14
N SER A 171 3.90 7.26 -18.27
CA SER A 171 3.97 8.02 -19.52
C SER A 171 2.73 8.87 -19.67
N VAL A 172 2.91 10.16 -19.98
CA VAL A 172 1.84 11.14 -19.96
C VAL A 172 1.53 11.66 -21.36
N GLU A 173 0.25 11.95 -21.60
CA GLU A 173 -0.20 12.64 -22.81
C GLU A 173 0.09 14.16 -22.71
N PRO A 174 0.15 14.89 -23.85
CA PRO A 174 0.50 16.32 -23.86
C PRO A 174 -0.36 17.20 -22.93
N ASP A 175 -1.65 16.86 -22.77
CA ASP A 175 -2.60 17.59 -21.94
C ASP A 175 -2.73 17.04 -20.51
N PHE A 176 -1.68 16.37 -20.02
CA PHE A 176 -1.69 15.68 -18.73
C PHE A 176 -2.01 16.59 -17.54
N LYS A 177 -2.83 16.07 -16.63
CA LYS A 177 -3.25 16.78 -15.41
C LYS A 177 -2.85 16.05 -14.14
N LEU A 178 -2.01 16.69 -13.34
CA LEU A 178 -1.73 16.31 -11.96
C LEU A 178 -2.72 17.00 -11.02
N VAL A 179 -3.67 16.26 -10.45
CA VAL A 179 -4.62 16.78 -9.46
C VAL A 179 -4.22 16.32 -8.07
N ASP A 180 -3.49 17.17 -7.35
CA ASP A 180 -3.19 16.94 -5.94
C ASP A 180 -4.34 17.43 -5.05
N ALA A 181 -5.05 16.48 -4.44
CA ALA A 181 -6.14 16.76 -3.50
C ALA A 181 -5.78 16.33 -2.07
N ARG A 182 -4.49 16.30 -1.71
CA ARG A 182 -4.03 15.93 -0.36
C ARG A 182 -4.57 16.86 0.74
N ASP A 183 -4.78 18.13 0.43
CA ASP A 183 -5.23 19.12 1.42
C ASP A 183 -6.76 19.27 1.51
N LYS A 184 -7.52 18.58 0.65
CA LYS A 184 -8.99 18.67 0.69
C LYS A 184 -9.53 17.82 1.86
N PRO A 185 -10.16 18.43 2.88
CA PRO A 185 -10.69 17.68 4.01
C PRO A 185 -11.84 16.77 3.53
N ARG A 186 -11.69 15.46 3.72
CA ARG A 186 -12.79 14.51 3.55
C ARG A 186 -13.55 14.36 4.86
N LYS A 187 -14.88 14.25 4.76
CA LYS A 187 -15.75 13.92 5.88
C LYS A 187 -15.25 12.65 6.56
N GLN A 188 -14.94 12.75 7.85
CA GLN A 188 -14.57 11.60 8.66
C GLN A 188 -15.75 10.63 8.68
N ARG A 189 -15.49 9.34 8.44
CA ARG A 189 -16.52 8.31 8.62
C ARG A 189 -16.81 8.20 10.12
N ASN A 190 -18.08 8.05 10.49
CA ASN A 190 -18.45 7.76 11.88
C ASN A 190 -17.73 6.49 12.33
N ASP A 191 -17.01 6.59 13.44
CA ASP A 191 -16.43 5.42 14.11
C ASP A 191 -17.45 4.88 15.12
N SER A 192 -17.60 3.56 15.17
CA SER A 192 -18.52 2.87 16.08
C SER A 192 -17.94 2.73 17.49
N TYR A 193 -16.65 3.00 17.67
CA TYR A 193 -15.96 2.84 18.95
C TYR A 193 -15.63 4.20 19.56
N SER A 194 -16.13 4.43 20.77
CA SER A 194 -15.76 5.53 21.65
C SER A 194 -15.05 4.98 22.89
N ASP A 195 -14.36 5.84 23.62
CA ASP A 195 -13.84 5.55 24.97
C ASP A 195 -12.83 4.37 25.04
N PRO A 196 -11.59 4.59 24.56
CA PRO A 196 -10.57 3.54 24.58
C PRO A 196 -10.15 3.15 26.01
N ILE A 197 -10.05 1.85 26.26
CA ILE A 197 -9.56 1.24 27.52
C ILE A 197 -8.04 1.44 27.67
N ALA A 198 -7.31 1.53 26.55
CA ALA A 198 -5.88 1.80 26.54
C ALA A 198 -5.48 2.68 25.36
N ASN A 199 -4.44 3.49 25.53
CA ASN A 199 -3.89 4.35 24.47
C ASN A 199 -2.41 4.61 24.72
N ASN A 200 -1.56 4.24 23.75
CA ASN A 200 -0.11 4.48 23.79
C ASN A 200 0.36 5.58 22.82
N GLY A 201 -0.55 6.43 22.36
CA GLY A 201 -0.28 7.50 21.39
C GLY A 201 -0.27 7.04 19.93
N VAL A 202 -0.14 5.73 19.67
CA VAL A 202 -0.20 5.15 18.32
C VAL A 202 -1.44 4.26 18.16
N TRP A 203 -1.68 3.40 19.13
CA TRP A 203 -2.78 2.46 19.18
C TRP A 203 -3.77 2.86 20.28
N LYS A 204 -5.06 2.85 19.92
CA LYS A 204 -6.19 2.95 20.85
C LYS A 204 -6.84 1.58 20.94
N VAL A 205 -7.06 1.06 22.14
CA VAL A 205 -7.66 -0.26 22.36
C VAL A 205 -9.05 -0.11 22.94
N PHE A 206 -10.01 -0.85 22.38
CA PHE A 206 -11.41 -0.84 22.79
C PHE A 206 -11.85 -2.25 23.21
N GLY A 207 -12.77 -2.29 24.16
CA GLY A 207 -13.48 -3.52 24.50
C GLY A 207 -14.54 -3.85 23.45
N LYS A 208 -14.63 -5.13 23.06
CA LYS A 208 -15.68 -5.63 22.18
C LYS A 208 -16.21 -6.96 22.73
N TYR A 209 -17.53 -7.13 22.72
CA TYR A 209 -18.17 -8.45 22.82
C TYR A 209 -18.31 -9.05 21.42
N CYS A 210 -17.92 -10.32 21.26
CA CYS A 210 -17.97 -11.01 19.96
C CYS A 210 -19.25 -11.82 19.78
#